data_AF-A0A964R122-F1
#
_entry.id   AF-A0A964R122-F1
#
_cell.length_a   1.000
_cell.length_b   1.000
_cell.length_c   1.000
_cell.angle_alpha   90.00
_cell.angle_beta   90.00
_cell.angle_gamma   90.00
#
_symmetry.space_group_name_H-M   'P 1'
#
loop_
_entity.id
_entity.type
_entity.pdbx_description
1 polymer ?
#
loop_
_entity_poly.entity_id
_entity_poly.type
_entity_poly.pdbx_seq_one_letter_code
_entity_poly.pdbx_strand_id
1 'polypeptide(L)' 'MALTNLDVAEEALSLSPAERADLARLLIQSLDDDPRTDAEIKADLRQRLADLVSGKDAGLSFKEVFNREQ' A
#
# COMPACT_ATOMS: atom_id res chain seq x y z
N MET A 1 22.63 8.20 -3.37
CA MET A 1 22.31 8.27 -4.82
C MET A 1 21.81 9.68 -5.09
N ALA A 2 22.24 10.33 -6.16
CA ALA A 2 21.70 11.64 -6.53
C ALA A 2 20.34 11.47 -7.21
N LEU A 3 19.39 12.38 -6.94
CA LEU A 3 18.15 12.46 -7.71
C LEU A 3 18.51 12.81 -9.16
N THR A 4 18.21 11.91 -10.10
CA THR A 4 18.54 12.11 -11.52
C THR A 4 17.46 12.88 -12.27
N ASN A 5 16.27 12.99 -11.70
CA ASN A 5 15.18 13.78 -12.24
C ASN A 5 15.07 15.09 -11.46
N LEU A 6 15.68 16.15 -12.00
CA LEU A 6 15.70 17.47 -11.38
C LEU A 6 14.30 18.10 -11.34
N ASP A 7 13.45 17.86 -12.35
CA ASP A 7 12.11 18.45 -12.42
C ASP A 7 11.25 18.01 -11.22
N VAL A 8 11.32 16.72 -10.85
CA VAL A 8 10.63 16.17 -9.67
C VAL A 8 11.18 16.75 -8.37
N ALA A 9 12.48 17.02 -8.30
CA ALA A 9 13.09 17.62 -7.13
C ALA A 9 12.65 19.09 -6.94
N GLU A 10 12.58 19.85 -8.03
CA GLU A 10 12.10 21.24 -8.00
C GLU A 10 10.63 21.32 -7.61
N GLU A 11 9.78 20.45 -8.17
CA GLU A 11 8.36 20.38 -7.82
C GLU A 11 8.18 20.03 -6.33
N ALA A 12 8.88 19.02 -5.83
CA ALA A 12 8.83 18.65 -4.42
C ALA A 12 9.29 19.81 -3.51
N LEU A 13 10.30 20.59 -3.91
CA LEU A 13 10.78 21.74 -3.13
C LEU A 13 9.82 22.93 -3.16
N SER A 14 8.95 23.03 -4.17
CA SER A 14 7.92 24.08 -4.27
C SER A 14 6.78 23.94 -3.25
N LEU A 15 6.57 22.73 -2.72
CA LEU A 15 5.59 22.45 -1.67
C LEU A 15 5.95 23.15 -0.34
N SER A 16 4.93 23.42 0.49
CA SER A 16 5.16 23.92 1.84
C SER A 16 5.93 22.90 2.69
N PRO A 17 6.62 23.33 3.77
CA PRO A 17 7.36 22.41 4.63
C PRO A 17 6.53 21.24 5.18
N ALA A 18 5.24 21.47 5.47
CA ALA A 18 4.32 20.44 5.95
C ALA A 18 4.00 19.41 4.85
N GLU A 19 3.60 19.89 3.67
CA GLU A 19 3.29 19.03 2.52
C GLU A 19 4.51 18.20 2.06
N ARG A 20 5.71 18.79 2.11
CA ARG A 20 6.95 18.03 1.84
C ARG A 20 7.20 16.92 2.85
N ALA A 21 6.90 17.16 4.11
CA ALA A 21 7.08 16.15 5.15
C ALA A 21 6.10 14.98 4.95
N ASP A 22 4.86 15.27 4.57
CA ASP A 22 3.86 14.25 4.27
C ASP A 22 4.21 13.47 2.99
N LEU A 23 4.67 14.16 1.93
CA LEU A 23 5.19 13.51 0.73
C LEU A 23 6.37 12.58 1.05
N ALA A 24 7.31 13.03 1.88
CA ALA A 24 8.45 12.21 2.30
C ALA A 24 8.01 10.94 3.04
N ARG A 25 6.99 11.03 3.92
CA ARG A 25 6.42 9.85 4.59
C ARG A 25 5.81 8.87 3.59
N LEU A 26 5.01 9.37 2.64
CA LEU A 26 4.39 8.54 1.61
C LEU A 26 5.44 7.82 0.75
N LEU A 27 6.50 8.53 0.34
CA LEU A 27 7.59 7.94 -0.42
C LEU A 27 8.31 6.85 0.39
N ILE A 28 8.58 7.07 1.67
CA ILE A 28 9.18 6.05 2.55
C ILE A 28 8.25 4.83 2.68
N GLN A 29 6.97 5.04 2.91
CA GLN A 29 5.99 3.95 3.02
C GLN A 29 5.84 3.17 1.71
N SER A 30 6.00 3.83 0.56
CA SER A 30 5.97 3.15 -0.73
C SER A 30 7.15 2.19 -0.95
N LEU A 31 8.22 2.34 -0.16
CA LEU A 31 9.37 1.44 -0.14
C LEU A 31 9.19 0.26 0.79
N ASP A 32 8.14 0.25 1.64
CA ASP A 32 7.72 -0.94 2.38
C ASP A 32 7.07 -1.91 1.37
N ASP A 33 7.90 -2.48 0.51
CA ASP A 33 7.51 -3.58 -0.38
C ASP A 33 7.05 -4.75 0.49
N ASP A 34 6.00 -5.43 0.05
CA ASP A 34 5.64 -6.72 0.62
C ASP A 34 6.85 -7.66 0.39
N PRO A 35 7.52 -8.16 1.44
CA PRO A 35 8.73 -8.96 1.29
C PRO A 35 8.45 -10.31 0.61
N ARG A 36 7.17 -10.65 0.42
CA ARG A 36 6.72 -11.86 -0.25
C ARG A 36 6.91 -11.74 -1.76
N THR A 37 7.53 -12.75 -2.34
CA THR A 37 7.55 -12.95 -3.78
C THR A 37 6.13 -13.12 -4.35
N ASP A 38 5.95 -12.87 -5.65
CA ASP A 38 4.71 -13.18 -6.36
C ASP A 38 4.18 -14.60 -6.13
N ALA A 39 5.08 -15.57 -5.99
CA ALA A 39 4.72 -16.96 -5.72
C ALA A 39 4.13 -17.12 -4.31
N GLU A 40 4.73 -16.48 -3.31
CA GLU A 40 4.25 -16.46 -1.93
C GLU A 40 2.93 -15.71 -1.81
N ILE A 41 2.77 -14.57 -2.51
CA ILE A 41 1.51 -13.84 -2.59
C ILE A 41 0.42 -14.73 -3.20
N LYS A 42 0.70 -15.39 -4.32
CA LYS A 42 -0.27 -16.30 -4.97
C LYS A 42 -0.62 -17.49 -4.09
N ALA A 43 0.33 -18.03 -3.34
CA ALA A 43 0.08 -19.13 -2.41
C ALA A 43 -0.84 -18.68 -1.26
N ASP A 44 -0.55 -17.53 -0.64
CA ASP A 44 -1.37 -16.93 0.41
C ASP A 44 -2.80 -16.65 -0.07
N LEU A 45 -2.94 -16.02 -1.24
CA LEU A 45 -4.25 -15.71 -1.81
C LEU A 45 -5.07 -16.96 -2.14
N ARG A 46 -4.44 -18.03 -2.63
CA ARG A 46 -5.10 -19.32 -2.87
C ARG A 46 -5.59 -19.95 -1.57
N GLN A 47 -4.79 -19.88 -0.51
CA GLN A 47 -5.16 -20.40 0.79
C GLN A 47 -6.35 -19.63 1.37
N ARG A 48 -6.29 -18.29 1.36
CA ARG A 48 -7.38 -17.42 1.80
C ARG A 48 -8.68 -17.68 1.03
N LEU A 49 -8.59 -17.87 -0.29
CA LEU A 49 -9.75 -18.22 -1.10
C LEU A 49 -10.34 -19.58 -0.70
N ALA A 50 -9.50 -20.59 -0.44
CA ALA A 50 -9.96 -21.89 0.01
C ALA A 50 -10.64 -21.83 1.40
N ASP A 51 -10.11 -21.00 2.30
CA ASP A 51 -10.71 -20.81 3.63
C ASP A 51 -12.06 -20.08 3.55
N LEU A 52 -12.21 -19.10 2.66
CA LEU A 52 -13.49 -18.44 2.37
C LEU A 52 -14.51 -19.42 1.78
N VAL A 53 -14.11 -20.20 0.77
CA VAL A 53 -15.00 -21.16 0.09
C VAL A 53 -15.42 -22.29 1.04
N SER A 54 -14.53 -22.74 1.92
CA SER A 54 -14.84 -23.77 2.92
C SER A 54 -15.65 -23.26 4.11
N GLY A 55 -15.88 -21.93 4.21
CA GLY A 55 -16.57 -21.30 5.32
C GLY A 55 -15.77 -21.26 6.64
N LYS A 56 -14.47 -21.57 6.59
CA LYS A 56 -13.55 -21.39 7.73
C LYS A 56 -13.27 -19.92 8.00
N ASP A 57 -13.24 -19.14 6.93
CA ASP A 57 -13.20 -17.68 6.98
C ASP A 57 -14.57 -17.14 6.56
N ALA A 58 -15.19 -16.31 7.39
CA ALA A 58 -16.47 -15.67 7.09
C ALA A 58 -16.33 -14.51 6.08
N GLY A 59 -15.09 -14.09 5.81
CA GLY A 59 -14.77 -12.92 5.01
C GLY A 59 -15.22 -11.63 5.68
N LEU A 60 -15.19 -10.55 4.90
CA LEU A 60 -15.73 -9.26 5.29
C LEU A 60 -16.93 -8.96 4.42
N SER A 61 -18.00 -8.47 5.03
CA SER A 61 -19.14 -7.94 4.27
C SER A 61 -18.77 -6.64 3.58
N PHE A 62 -19.49 -6.32 2.50
CA PHE A 62 -19.35 -5.05 1.79
C PHE A 62 -19.42 -3.83 2.73
N LYS A 63 -20.34 -3.84 3.71
CA LYS A 63 -20.45 -2.75 4.68
C LYS A 63 -19.22 -2.63 5.57
N GLU A 64 -18.64 -3.74 6.01
CA GLU A 64 -17.44 -3.72 6.87
C GLU A 64 -16.20 -3.22 6.12
N VAL A 65 -16.13 -3.43 4.81
CA VAL A 65 -15.04 -2.93 3.97
C VAL A 65 -15.20 -1.43 3.69
N PHE A 66 -16.40 -0.96 3.35
CA PHE A 66 -16.61 0.39 2.83
C PHE A 66 -17.20 1.41 3.82
N ASN A 67 -17.64 1.01 5.02
CA ASN A 67 -18.13 1.93 6.06
C ASN A 67 -17.10 2.25 7.16
N ARG A 68 -15.81 1.93 6.98
CA ARG A 68 -14.76 2.31 7.96
C ARG A 68 -14.36 3.80 7.90
N GLU A 69 -14.92 4.56 6.98
CA GLU A 69 -14.55 5.95 6.68
C GLU A 69 -15.69 6.96 6.98
N GLN A 70 -16.61 6.66 7.91
CA GLN A 70 -17.64 7.60 8.37
C GLN A 70 -17.45 8.01 9.82
#